data_AF-A0A7Y1UIF0-F1
#
_entry.id   AF-A0A7Y1UIF0-F1
#
_cell.length_a   1.000
_cell.length_b   1.000
_cell.length_c   1.000
_cell.angle_alpha   90.00
_cell.angle_beta   90.00
_cell.angle_gamma   90.00
#
_symmetry.space_group_name_H-M   'P 1'
#
loop_
_entity.id
_entity.type
_entity.pdbx_description
1 polymer ?
#
loop_
_entity_poly.entity_id
_entity_poly.type
_entity_poly.pdbx_seq_one_letter_code
_entity_poly.pdbx_strand_id
1 'polypeptide(L)'
;SPFDTQALVLQFDSAAIAPELAAITTATLTSTELFEPSRTYNLTGAITSFAKLLPNWNFEVGGFDTTLNTDTFAAWTEGTAPASALAVPGLIAGTSTAVRLDPGTEVAALFAAPANDFEVEFVAAYEDSGGRDFNFFVRGQDASQANIRYEGGVFSAFNSATSWEPIITVAVPASIDGNGDGDLEDGGDTKNLFRVRFTGTAWGTASPTYEVEILDAGGSLLATSGPGLAFFQNSAPTTAGVNQMVFSSEFGGIAGMWVDNVCASGSVVVPDAEIVITASSFDPVAGTGSVTFTSVDGVPYSLRASNDLNQTDLYSAPGNLIDSGPGTGTSTTFNFSDPAMVGQSFRSYRVESP
;
A
#
# COMPACT_ATOMS: atom_id res chain seq x y z
N SER A 1 38.98 -25.09 16.12
CA SER A 1 39.06 -25.56 14.73
C SER A 1 38.09 -24.70 13.94
N PRO A 2 38.50 -23.97 12.89
CA PRO A 2 37.55 -23.16 12.14
C PRO A 2 36.67 -24.10 11.32
N PHE A 3 35.35 -24.00 11.50
CA PHE A 3 34.39 -24.67 10.64
C PHE A 3 34.52 -24.11 9.22
N ASP A 4 34.72 -24.98 8.23
CA ASP A 4 34.67 -24.61 6.82
C ASP A 4 33.20 -24.70 6.38
N THR A 5 32.44 -23.62 6.60
CA THR A 5 31.04 -23.54 6.19
C THR A 5 30.97 -23.28 4.70
N GLN A 6 30.70 -24.33 3.90
CA GLN A 6 30.23 -24.12 2.54
C GLN A 6 28.92 -23.32 2.57
N ALA A 7 28.80 -22.33 1.68
CA ALA A 7 27.67 -21.41 1.64
C ALA A 7 26.34 -22.19 1.58
N LEU A 8 25.48 -21.96 2.58
CA LEU A 8 24.11 -22.45 2.58
C LEU A 8 23.27 -21.45 1.79
N VAL A 9 22.95 -21.79 0.53
CA VAL A 9 22.03 -20.99 -0.29
C VAL A 9 20.61 -21.45 0.01
N LEU A 10 19.80 -20.57 0.60
CA LEU A 10 18.37 -20.77 0.79
C LEU A 10 17.65 -19.96 -0.30
N GLN A 11 16.98 -20.63 -1.22
CA GLN A 11 16.10 -20.00 -2.21
C GLN A 11 14.65 -20.34 -1.86
N PHE A 12 13.82 -19.31 -1.73
CA PHE A 12 12.38 -19.45 -1.60
C PHE A 12 11.76 -19.11 -2.96
N ASP A 13 11.02 -20.06 -3.54
CA ASP A 13 10.32 -19.86 -4.80
C ASP A 13 8.97 -19.18 -4.51
N SER A 14 8.90 -17.85 -4.70
CA SER A 14 7.70 -17.04 -4.52
C SER A 14 6.60 -17.36 -5.54
N ALA A 15 6.92 -18.05 -6.64
CA ALA A 15 5.98 -18.31 -7.74
C ALA A 15 5.16 -19.61 -7.57
N ALA A 16 5.49 -20.47 -6.61
CA ALA A 16 4.93 -21.83 -6.51
C ALA A 16 3.92 -22.05 -5.36
N ILE A 17 3.56 -21.03 -4.56
CA ILE A 17 2.88 -21.24 -3.29
C ILE A 17 1.47 -20.65 -3.29
N ALA A 18 0.47 -21.53 -3.17
CA ALA A 18 -0.90 -21.15 -2.78
C ALA A 18 -0.89 -20.60 -1.33
N PRO A 19 -1.74 -19.62 -1.00
CA PRO A 19 -1.56 -18.64 0.09
C PRO A 19 -1.55 -19.14 1.56
N GLU A 20 -1.37 -20.43 1.84
CA GLU A 20 -1.40 -20.97 3.22
C GLU A 20 -0.30 -21.98 3.56
N LEU A 21 0.63 -22.28 2.67
CA LEU A 21 1.69 -23.27 2.94
C LEU A 21 3.03 -22.60 3.21
N ALA A 22 3.48 -22.70 4.47
CA ALA A 22 4.88 -22.46 4.81
C ALA A 22 5.78 -23.32 3.90
N ALA A 23 6.75 -22.69 3.24
CA ALA A 23 7.76 -23.45 2.51
C ALA A 23 8.65 -24.14 3.54
N ILE A 24 8.56 -25.48 3.61
CA ILE A 24 9.44 -26.30 4.43
C ILE A 24 10.61 -26.74 3.54
N THR A 25 11.81 -26.23 3.82
CA THR A 25 13.05 -26.69 3.19
C THR A 25 13.92 -27.37 4.23
N THR A 26 14.55 -28.49 3.87
CA THR A 26 15.52 -29.18 4.73
C THR A 26 16.93 -28.71 4.42
N ALA A 27 17.66 -28.21 5.43
CA ALA A 27 19.09 -27.94 5.34
C ALA A 27 19.87 -29.01 6.10
N THR A 28 20.91 -29.58 5.48
CA THR A 28 21.81 -30.53 6.15
C THR A 28 23.17 -29.89 6.35
N LEU A 29 23.55 -29.68 7.61
CA LEU A 29 24.92 -29.31 7.96
C LEU A 29 25.76 -30.58 8.00
N THR A 30 26.77 -30.63 7.12
CA THR A 30 27.67 -31.78 7.00
C THR A 30 28.96 -31.46 7.73
N SER A 31 29.35 -32.31 8.68
CA SER A 31 30.60 -32.18 9.41
C SER A 31 31.66 -33.10 8.80
N THR A 32 32.89 -32.61 8.64
CA THR A 32 34.06 -33.41 8.24
C THR A 32 34.85 -33.92 9.45
N GLU A 33 34.50 -33.53 10.67
CA GLU A 33 35.15 -33.94 11.90
C GLU A 33 34.63 -35.32 12.35
N LEU A 34 35.55 -36.25 12.66
CA LEU A 34 35.28 -37.67 12.95
C LEU A 34 34.33 -37.94 14.12
N PHE A 35 34.07 -36.94 14.98
CA PHE A 35 33.30 -37.10 16.22
C PHE A 35 32.03 -36.24 16.30
N GLU A 36 31.74 -35.43 15.28
CA GLU A 36 30.52 -34.60 15.20
C GLU A 36 29.66 -35.11 14.04
N PRO A 37 28.51 -35.76 14.28
CA PRO A 37 27.66 -36.25 13.21
C PRO A 37 27.01 -35.08 12.45
N SER A 38 26.83 -35.23 11.14
CA SER A 38 26.02 -34.33 10.32
C SER A 38 24.62 -34.17 10.93
N ARG A 39 24.08 -32.95 10.91
CA ARG A 39 22.78 -32.62 11.48
C ARG A 39 21.85 -32.08 10.39
N THR A 40 20.64 -32.62 10.33
CA THR A 40 19.59 -32.14 9.43
C THR A 40 18.62 -31.27 10.22
N TYR A 41 18.32 -30.09 9.67
CA TYR A 41 17.40 -29.13 10.24
C TYR A 41 16.24 -28.90 9.27
N ASN A 42 15.03 -28.84 9.82
CA ASN A 42 13.87 -28.35 9.10
C ASN A 42 13.85 -26.83 9.23
N LEU A 43 13.96 -26.13 8.11
CA LEU A 43 13.78 -24.68 8.05
C LEU A 43 12.35 -24.43 7.56
N THR A 44 11.56 -23.76 8.39
CA THR A 44 10.20 -23.35 8.06
C THR A 44 10.22 -21.85 7.78
N GLY A 45 10.02 -21.46 6.53
CA GLY A 45 9.76 -20.07 6.15
C GLY A 45 8.26 -19.86 6.00
N ALA A 46 7.69 -18.93 6.77
CA ALA A 46 6.34 -18.43 6.53
C ALA A 46 6.45 -17.05 5.90
N ILE A 47 5.93 -16.89 4.67
CA ILE A 47 5.69 -15.56 4.11
C ILE A 47 4.40 -15.06 4.76
N THR A 48 4.54 -14.20 5.77
CA THR A 48 3.37 -13.55 6.38
C THR A 48 3.11 -12.22 5.68
N SER A 49 2.01 -12.22 4.94
CA SER A 49 1.16 -11.08 4.62
C SER A 49 1.29 -10.48 3.22
N PHE A 50 0.15 -10.46 2.54
CA PHE A 50 -0.24 -9.31 1.74
C PHE A 50 -0.34 -8.12 2.69
N ALA A 51 0.56 -7.15 2.56
CA ALA A 51 0.30 -5.84 3.14
C ALA A 51 -0.93 -5.28 2.41
N LYS A 52 -2.07 -5.26 3.10
CA LYS A 52 -3.25 -4.52 2.64
C LYS A 52 -2.86 -3.04 2.67
N LEU A 53 -3.10 -2.32 1.57
CA LEU A 53 -3.26 -0.87 1.67
C LEU A 53 -4.26 -0.62 2.80
N LEU A 54 -3.91 0.23 3.77
CA LEU A 54 -4.66 0.38 5.03
C LEU A 54 -6.17 0.48 4.72
N PRO A 55 -7.02 -0.43 5.22
CA PRO A 55 -8.33 -0.71 4.63
C PRO A 55 -9.41 0.34 4.93
N ASN A 56 -9.08 1.47 5.55
CA ASN A 56 -10.08 2.47 5.89
C ASN A 56 -9.48 3.88 5.88
N TRP A 57 -9.66 4.59 4.77
CA TRP A 57 -9.40 6.02 4.62
C TRP A 57 -10.71 6.81 4.66
N ASN A 58 -11.65 6.41 5.51
CA ASN A 58 -12.83 7.24 5.75
C ASN A 58 -12.40 8.59 6.38
N PHE A 59 -13.19 9.64 6.16
CA PHE A 59 -12.92 10.98 6.69
C PHE A 59 -13.17 11.09 8.22
N GLU A 60 -13.39 9.95 8.90
CA GLU A 60 -13.74 9.86 10.32
C GLU A 60 -12.54 9.86 11.26
N VAL A 61 -11.32 9.78 10.72
CA VAL A 61 -10.11 9.77 11.54
C VAL A 61 -9.74 11.21 11.87
N GLY A 62 -10.20 11.69 13.03
CA GLY A 62 -9.89 13.05 13.51
C GLY A 62 -8.39 13.37 13.49
N GLY A 63 -8.06 14.59 13.04
CA GLY A 63 -6.72 15.17 13.04
C GLY A 63 -5.98 14.96 14.37
N PHE A 64 -4.67 14.71 14.31
CA PHE A 64 -3.82 14.63 15.51
C PHE A 64 -3.61 15.99 16.20
N ASP A 65 -4.05 17.10 15.58
CA ASP A 65 -3.85 18.45 16.10
C ASP A 65 -5.18 19.17 16.35
N THR A 66 -5.62 19.16 17.61
CA THR A 66 -6.84 19.84 18.05
C THR A 66 -6.67 21.35 18.25
N THR A 67 -5.52 21.93 17.89
CA THR A 67 -5.15 23.31 18.25
C THR A 67 -4.73 24.21 17.10
N LEU A 68 -4.33 23.65 15.95
CA LEU A 68 -3.86 24.44 14.79
C LEU A 68 -4.66 24.25 13.50
N ASN A 69 -5.58 23.29 13.44
CA ASN A 69 -6.51 23.16 12.31
C ASN A 69 -7.80 22.47 12.80
N THR A 70 -8.97 23.01 12.48
CA THR A 70 -10.28 22.33 12.73
C THR A 70 -10.51 21.18 11.75
N ASP A 71 -9.46 20.70 11.12
CA ASP A 71 -9.45 19.76 10.02
C ASP A 71 -9.47 18.32 10.55
N THR A 72 -10.56 17.62 10.21
CA THR A 72 -10.82 16.24 10.56
C THR A 72 -10.13 15.26 9.61
N PHE A 73 -9.37 15.71 8.62
CA PHE A 73 -8.82 14.87 7.56
C PHE A 73 -7.37 14.43 7.84
N ALA A 74 -7.09 13.83 9.00
CA ALA A 74 -5.73 13.49 9.46
C ALA A 74 -4.85 12.70 8.47
N ALA A 75 -5.48 11.91 7.58
CA ALA A 75 -4.83 11.08 6.57
C ALA A 75 -4.84 11.70 5.17
N TRP A 76 -5.41 12.90 5.01
CA TRP A 76 -5.55 13.60 3.75
C TRP A 76 -4.73 14.89 3.76
N THR A 77 -4.23 15.24 2.59
CA THR A 77 -3.55 16.50 2.31
C THR A 77 -4.48 17.34 1.45
N GLU A 78 -4.82 18.53 1.91
CA GLU A 78 -5.52 19.51 1.11
C GLU A 78 -4.54 20.18 0.12
N GLY A 79 -5.00 20.41 -1.10
CA GLY A 79 -4.25 21.16 -2.10
C GLY A 79 -4.00 22.62 -1.71
N THR A 80 -3.21 23.33 -2.51
CA THR A 80 -2.90 24.74 -2.23
C THR A 80 -4.14 25.62 -2.25
N ALA A 81 -4.18 26.53 -1.27
CA ALA A 81 -5.24 27.47 -0.95
C ALA A 81 -5.93 28.20 -2.14
N PRO A 82 -7.21 28.62 -1.98
CA PRO A 82 -7.98 28.57 -0.73
C PRO A 82 -8.46 27.15 -0.43
N ALA A 83 -8.06 26.64 0.74
CA ALA A 83 -8.53 25.38 1.29
C ALA A 83 -10.03 25.55 1.53
N SER A 84 -10.82 24.98 0.63
CA SER A 84 -12.28 25.07 0.63
C SER A 84 -12.88 23.65 0.67
N ALA A 85 -12.09 22.69 1.16
CA ALA A 85 -12.61 21.38 1.51
C ALA A 85 -13.35 21.56 2.84
N LEU A 86 -14.64 21.22 2.85
CA LEU A 86 -15.49 21.36 4.02
C LEU A 86 -15.79 19.98 4.58
N ALA A 87 -15.52 19.78 5.87
CA ALA A 87 -16.05 18.64 6.60
C ALA A 87 -17.57 18.84 6.78
N VAL A 88 -18.35 17.90 6.29
CA VAL A 88 -19.82 17.93 6.34
C VAL A 88 -20.36 16.61 6.90
N PRO A 89 -21.63 16.53 7.31
CA PRO A 89 -22.23 15.26 7.72
C PRO A 89 -22.03 14.13 6.69
N GLY A 90 -21.91 12.89 7.20
CA GLY A 90 -21.74 11.69 6.37
C GLY A 90 -22.86 11.51 5.34
N LEU A 91 -22.52 11.08 4.13
CA LEU A 91 -23.47 10.87 3.04
C LEU A 91 -24.35 9.64 3.25
N ILE A 92 -23.83 8.60 3.91
CA ILE A 92 -24.51 7.31 4.11
C ILE A 92 -24.63 6.93 5.58
N ALA A 93 -25.56 6.03 5.89
CA ALA A 93 -25.68 5.50 7.24
C ALA A 93 -24.39 4.76 7.65
N GLY A 94 -23.81 5.15 8.78
CA GLY A 94 -22.59 4.55 9.33
C GLY A 94 -21.34 5.40 9.14
N THR A 95 -21.40 6.47 8.34
CA THR A 95 -20.40 7.54 8.30
C THR A 95 -20.93 8.75 9.07
N SER A 96 -20.06 9.45 9.78
CA SER A 96 -20.30 10.71 10.48
C SER A 96 -19.77 11.92 9.73
N THR A 97 -18.82 11.76 8.80
CA THR A 97 -18.08 12.82 8.12
C THR A 97 -17.88 12.48 6.66
N ALA A 98 -18.30 13.37 5.79
CA ALA A 98 -17.92 13.42 4.38
C ALA A 98 -17.09 14.67 4.12
N VAL A 99 -16.48 14.76 2.93
CA VAL A 99 -15.86 15.99 2.45
C VAL A 99 -16.70 16.59 1.33
N ARG A 100 -16.94 17.90 1.37
CA ARG A 100 -17.35 18.70 0.21
C ARG A 100 -16.14 19.42 -0.36
N LEU A 101 -15.96 19.36 -1.68
CA LEU A 101 -15.00 20.15 -2.42
C LEU A 101 -15.72 21.26 -3.18
N ASP A 102 -15.49 22.50 -2.76
CA ASP A 102 -15.92 23.70 -3.48
C ASP A 102 -15.05 23.92 -4.73
N PRO A 103 -15.51 24.70 -5.73
CA PRO A 103 -14.74 24.95 -6.95
C PRO A 103 -13.29 25.40 -6.67
N GLY A 104 -12.31 24.77 -7.33
CA GLY A 104 -10.90 25.12 -7.15
C GLY A 104 -10.15 24.33 -6.07
N THR A 105 -10.77 23.30 -5.48
CA THR A 105 -10.23 22.57 -4.32
C THR A 105 -9.74 21.18 -4.72
N GLU A 106 -8.79 20.62 -3.97
CA GLU A 106 -8.48 19.20 -4.02
C GLU A 106 -8.19 18.64 -2.63
N VAL A 107 -8.47 17.34 -2.44
CA VAL A 107 -8.00 16.55 -1.31
C VAL A 107 -7.32 15.30 -1.83
N ALA A 108 -6.17 14.99 -1.27
CA ALA A 108 -5.33 13.87 -1.68
C ALA A 108 -4.98 12.98 -0.50
N ALA A 109 -4.83 11.68 -0.73
CA ALA A 109 -4.29 10.76 0.26
C ALA A 109 -3.14 9.97 -0.34
N LEU A 110 -2.06 9.83 0.43
CA LEU A 110 -0.95 8.96 0.09
C LEU A 110 -1.24 7.54 0.56
N PHE A 111 -0.93 6.57 -0.29
CA PHE A 111 -0.96 5.17 0.10
C PHE A 111 0.22 4.87 1.02
N ALA A 112 -0.01 4.00 2.00
CA ALA A 112 1.01 3.62 2.98
C ALA A 112 2.26 3.01 2.32
N ALA A 113 2.07 2.35 1.17
CA ALA A 113 3.13 1.85 0.31
C ALA A 113 2.62 1.78 -1.14
N PRO A 114 3.51 1.76 -2.14
CA PRO A 114 3.10 1.58 -3.53
C PRO A 114 2.45 0.22 -3.80
N ALA A 115 1.45 0.19 -4.69
CA ALA A 115 0.80 -1.04 -5.12
C ALA A 115 0.81 -1.19 -6.64
N ASN A 116 0.86 -2.44 -7.12
CA ASN A 116 0.73 -2.75 -8.55
C ASN A 116 -0.72 -3.11 -8.92
N ASP A 117 -1.37 -3.85 -8.03
CA ASP A 117 -2.77 -4.25 -8.14
C ASP A 117 -3.53 -3.71 -6.93
N PHE A 118 -4.61 -2.99 -7.19
CA PHE A 118 -5.36 -2.29 -6.15
C PHE A 118 -6.79 -1.99 -6.60
N GLU A 119 -7.62 -1.67 -5.62
CA GLU A 119 -8.98 -1.21 -5.79
C GLU A 119 -9.19 0.01 -4.87
N VAL A 120 -9.85 1.04 -5.40
CA VAL A 120 -10.36 2.18 -4.64
C VAL A 120 -11.86 2.26 -4.89
N GLU A 121 -12.67 2.21 -3.83
CA GLU A 121 -14.11 2.46 -3.89
C GLU A 121 -14.45 3.65 -3.00
N PHE A 122 -15.35 4.52 -3.46
CA PHE A 122 -15.87 5.63 -2.67
C PHE A 122 -17.31 5.96 -3.05
N VAL A 123 -18.03 6.58 -2.11
CA VAL A 123 -19.34 7.19 -2.35
C VAL A 123 -19.12 8.63 -2.80
N ALA A 124 -19.89 9.07 -3.79
CA ALA A 124 -19.85 10.43 -4.29
C ALA A 124 -21.24 11.02 -4.54
N ALA A 125 -21.30 12.34 -4.49
CA ALA A 125 -22.41 13.17 -4.94
C ALA A 125 -21.86 14.42 -5.63
N TYR A 126 -22.66 15.10 -6.44
CA TYR A 126 -22.22 16.32 -7.15
C TYR A 126 -23.36 17.30 -7.35
N GLU A 127 -23.07 18.60 -7.45
CA GLU A 127 -23.99 19.62 -7.96
C GLU A 127 -23.77 19.84 -9.46
N ASP A 128 -24.85 19.84 -10.24
CA ASP A 128 -24.77 20.09 -11.69
C ASP A 128 -24.34 21.53 -11.96
N SER A 129 -23.24 21.67 -12.70
CA SER A 129 -22.68 22.95 -13.12
C SER A 129 -22.94 23.30 -14.59
N GLY A 130 -23.52 22.37 -15.36
CA GLY A 130 -23.54 22.44 -16.82
C GLY A 130 -22.16 22.23 -17.48
N GLY A 131 -21.16 21.81 -16.70
CA GLY A 131 -19.79 21.57 -17.14
C GLY A 131 -19.22 20.28 -16.55
N ARG A 132 -17.94 20.32 -16.17
CA ARG A 132 -17.33 19.23 -15.41
C ARG A 132 -17.92 19.24 -14.02
N ASP A 133 -18.34 18.09 -13.52
CA ASP A 133 -19.03 17.96 -12.24
C ASP A 133 -18.26 17.11 -11.22
N PHE A 134 -17.31 16.30 -11.69
CA PHE A 134 -16.49 15.42 -10.85
C PHE A 134 -15.11 15.23 -11.49
N ASN A 135 -14.05 15.16 -10.67
CA ASN A 135 -12.73 14.78 -11.12
C ASN A 135 -12.00 13.93 -10.07
N PHE A 136 -11.40 12.82 -10.53
CA PHE A 136 -10.66 11.88 -9.69
C PHE A 136 -9.35 11.48 -10.36
N PHE A 137 -8.29 11.43 -9.56
CA PHE A 137 -6.99 10.99 -9.97
C PHE A 137 -6.53 9.79 -9.16
N VAL A 138 -5.82 8.92 -9.85
CA VAL A 138 -4.93 7.93 -9.25
C VAL A 138 -3.55 8.18 -9.82
N ARG A 139 -2.54 8.38 -8.96
CA ARG A 139 -1.19 8.80 -9.36
C ARG A 139 -0.14 7.79 -8.94
N GLY A 140 0.86 7.63 -9.80
CA GLY A 140 2.10 6.92 -9.50
C GLY A 140 3.15 7.89 -8.96
N GLN A 141 4.28 7.36 -8.53
CA GLN A 141 5.39 8.21 -8.06
C GLN A 141 6.00 9.08 -9.17
N ASP A 142 5.79 8.74 -10.44
CA ASP A 142 6.45 9.31 -11.63
C ASP A 142 5.59 10.35 -12.39
N ALA A 143 4.65 11.03 -11.71
CA ALA A 143 3.70 12.01 -12.26
C ALA A 143 2.77 11.48 -13.38
N SER A 144 2.85 10.18 -13.67
CA SER A 144 1.86 9.45 -14.44
C SER A 144 0.58 9.29 -13.61
N GLN A 145 -0.57 9.41 -14.26
CA GLN A 145 -1.85 9.30 -13.56
C GLN A 145 -2.98 8.86 -14.47
N ALA A 146 -3.91 8.09 -13.90
CA ALA A 146 -5.25 8.01 -14.44
C ALA A 146 -6.00 9.27 -13.99
N ASN A 147 -6.65 9.96 -14.93
CA ASN A 147 -7.45 11.15 -14.66
C ASN A 147 -8.86 10.93 -15.23
N ILE A 148 -9.83 10.80 -14.35
CA ILE A 148 -11.22 10.52 -14.67
C ILE A 148 -12.05 11.75 -14.36
N ARG A 149 -12.96 12.10 -15.27
CA ARG A 149 -13.97 13.13 -15.04
C ARG A 149 -15.37 12.61 -15.32
N TYR A 150 -16.37 13.28 -14.76
CA TYR A 150 -17.76 13.19 -15.19
C TYR A 150 -18.24 14.55 -15.69
N GLU A 151 -18.90 14.54 -16.84
CA GLU A 151 -19.49 15.72 -17.49
C GLU A 151 -20.66 15.26 -18.37
N GLY A 152 -21.85 15.82 -18.16
CA GLY A 152 -22.99 15.63 -19.05
C GLY A 152 -23.43 14.17 -19.25
N GLY A 153 -23.39 13.33 -18.22
CA GLY A 153 -23.80 11.93 -18.31
C GLY A 153 -22.73 10.97 -18.84
N VAL A 154 -21.48 11.43 -18.94
CA VAL A 154 -20.37 10.64 -19.47
C VAL A 154 -19.17 10.70 -18.53
N PHE A 155 -18.69 9.53 -18.10
CA PHE A 155 -17.36 9.43 -17.53
C PHE A 155 -16.35 9.33 -18.66
N SER A 156 -15.30 10.15 -18.57
CA SER A 156 -14.20 10.17 -19.53
C SER A 156 -12.86 10.02 -18.84
N ALA A 157 -11.92 9.34 -19.48
CA ALA A 157 -10.54 9.29 -19.05
C ALA A 157 -9.67 10.21 -19.92
N PHE A 158 -8.69 10.87 -19.30
CA PHE A 158 -7.73 11.65 -20.07
C PHE A 158 -6.69 10.73 -20.72
N ASN A 159 -6.62 10.76 -22.03
CA ASN A 159 -5.67 9.99 -22.82
C ASN A 159 -4.67 10.96 -23.45
N SER A 160 -3.39 10.90 -23.05
CA SER A 160 -2.33 11.82 -23.48
C SER A 160 -2.55 13.27 -23.01
N ALA A 161 -1.87 14.27 -23.60
CA ALA A 161 -1.88 15.64 -23.10
C ALA A 161 -3.11 16.46 -23.51
N THR A 162 -3.99 15.97 -24.39
CA THR A 162 -5.02 16.83 -25.02
C THR A 162 -6.41 16.22 -25.24
N SER A 163 -6.62 14.93 -24.98
CA SER A 163 -7.89 14.25 -25.34
C SER A 163 -8.58 13.60 -24.15
N TRP A 164 -9.88 13.83 -24.06
CA TRP A 164 -10.79 13.10 -23.18
C TRP A 164 -11.48 12.00 -23.98
N GLU A 165 -11.30 10.76 -23.55
CA GLU A 165 -11.91 9.59 -24.17
C GLU A 165 -13.11 9.16 -23.33
N PRO A 166 -14.32 9.03 -23.92
CA PRO A 166 -15.46 8.52 -23.19
C PRO A 166 -15.23 7.06 -22.82
N ILE A 167 -15.37 6.73 -21.54
CA ILE A 167 -15.17 5.35 -21.03
C ILE A 167 -16.48 4.73 -20.54
N ILE A 168 -17.44 5.53 -20.06
CA ILE A 168 -18.75 5.05 -19.58
C ILE A 168 -19.81 6.10 -19.91
N THR A 169 -20.92 5.69 -20.52
CA THR A 169 -22.11 6.54 -20.69
C THR A 169 -23.18 6.09 -19.71
N VAL A 170 -23.36 6.85 -18.64
CA VAL A 170 -24.35 6.60 -17.58
C VAL A 170 -24.74 7.93 -16.96
N ALA A 171 -26.05 8.21 -16.91
CA ALA A 171 -26.54 9.40 -16.23
C ALA A 171 -26.70 9.08 -14.73
N VAL A 172 -25.86 9.68 -13.90
CA VAL A 172 -26.09 9.77 -12.45
C VAL A 172 -26.82 11.09 -12.16
N PRO A 173 -27.89 11.11 -11.36
CA PRO A 173 -28.59 12.35 -11.03
C PRO A 173 -27.72 13.27 -10.15
N ALA A 174 -27.80 14.58 -10.37
CA ALA A 174 -27.14 15.57 -9.52
C ALA A 174 -27.86 15.73 -8.17
N SER A 175 -27.09 15.99 -7.13
CA SER A 175 -27.60 16.46 -5.83
C SER A 175 -27.95 17.94 -5.87
N ILE A 176 -28.73 18.38 -4.89
CA ILE A 176 -29.14 19.77 -4.70
C ILE A 176 -28.87 20.12 -3.24
N ASP A 177 -28.00 21.09 -3.01
CA ASP A 177 -27.89 21.84 -1.75
C ASP A 177 -28.89 23.01 -1.85
N GLY A 178 -30.06 22.84 -1.23
CA GLY A 178 -31.21 23.71 -1.42
C GLY A 178 -31.11 25.01 -0.63
N ASN A 179 -30.37 25.01 0.48
CA ASN A 179 -30.19 26.15 1.36
C ASN A 179 -28.82 26.85 1.16
N GLY A 180 -27.87 26.20 0.47
CA GLY A 180 -26.55 26.70 0.13
C GLY A 180 -25.54 26.66 1.28
N ASP A 181 -25.72 25.78 2.27
CA ASP A 181 -24.85 25.69 3.44
C ASP A 181 -23.68 24.70 3.28
N GLY A 182 -23.66 23.96 2.18
CA GLY A 182 -22.61 23.02 1.80
C GLY A 182 -22.82 21.58 2.27
N ASP A 183 -23.89 21.26 3.00
CA ASP A 183 -24.24 19.87 3.26
C ASP A 183 -25.46 19.39 2.44
N LEU A 184 -25.94 18.18 2.73
CA LEU A 184 -27.04 17.52 2.02
C LEU A 184 -28.01 16.85 3.02
N GLU A 185 -28.13 17.38 4.24
CA GLU A 185 -28.95 16.83 5.33
C GLU A 185 -30.25 17.62 5.58
N ASP A 186 -30.38 18.79 4.98
CA ASP A 186 -31.35 19.78 5.39
C ASP A 186 -32.66 19.74 4.60
N GLY A 187 -33.66 20.42 5.15
CA GLY A 187 -34.98 20.51 4.52
C GLY A 187 -34.95 21.35 3.24
N GLY A 188 -34.88 20.67 2.09
CA GLY A 188 -34.76 21.32 0.77
C GLY A 188 -33.70 20.65 -0.10
N ASP A 189 -32.83 19.87 0.52
CA ASP A 189 -31.75 19.19 -0.18
C ASP A 189 -32.25 17.94 -0.89
N THR A 190 -31.54 17.58 -1.96
CA THR A 190 -31.71 16.31 -2.64
C THR A 190 -30.37 15.59 -2.67
N LYS A 191 -30.30 14.46 -1.97
CA LYS A 191 -29.10 13.63 -1.91
C LYS A 191 -29.17 12.50 -2.94
N ASN A 192 -28.48 12.67 -4.07
CA ASN A 192 -28.35 11.65 -5.11
C ASN A 192 -26.93 11.08 -5.09
N LEU A 193 -26.80 9.86 -4.56
CA LEU A 193 -25.52 9.21 -4.36
C LEU A 193 -25.25 8.16 -5.43
N PHE A 194 -23.99 8.04 -5.79
CA PHE A 194 -23.45 6.93 -6.56
C PHE A 194 -22.13 6.48 -5.93
N ARG A 195 -21.62 5.35 -6.38
CA ARG A 195 -20.29 4.88 -6.02
C ARG A 195 -19.44 4.77 -7.25
N VAL A 196 -18.15 4.99 -7.08
CA VAL A 196 -17.15 4.72 -8.10
C VAL A 196 -16.20 3.70 -7.53
N ARG A 197 -15.97 2.62 -8.28
CA ARG A 197 -14.89 1.68 -8.04
C ARG A 197 -13.86 1.81 -9.15
N PHE A 198 -12.61 1.99 -8.77
CA PHE A 198 -11.46 2.03 -9.65
C PHE A 198 -10.55 0.86 -9.32
N THR A 199 -10.34 -0.04 -10.27
CA THR A 199 -9.50 -1.21 -10.09
C THR A 199 -8.28 -1.08 -10.99
N GLY A 200 -7.10 -0.92 -10.39
CA GLY A 200 -5.84 -0.86 -11.12
C GLY A 200 -5.16 -2.22 -11.17
N THR A 201 -4.51 -2.51 -12.30
CA THR A 201 -3.78 -3.77 -12.51
C THR A 201 -2.42 -3.49 -13.13
N ALA A 202 -1.40 -4.18 -12.62
CA ALA A 202 -0.03 -4.12 -13.11
C ALA A 202 0.53 -2.69 -13.23
N TRP A 203 0.13 -1.80 -12.31
CA TRP A 203 0.79 -0.49 -12.15
C TRP A 203 2.27 -0.66 -11.87
N GLY A 204 3.11 0.27 -12.33
CA GLY A 204 4.56 0.16 -12.21
C GLY A 204 5.20 -0.91 -13.09
N THR A 205 4.45 -1.53 -14.01
CA THR A 205 4.96 -2.52 -14.96
C THR A 205 4.91 -2.02 -16.40
N ALA A 206 5.39 -2.81 -17.36
CA ALA A 206 5.36 -2.44 -18.78
C ALA A 206 3.95 -2.32 -19.39
N SER A 207 2.89 -2.78 -18.72
CA SER A 207 1.53 -2.80 -19.27
C SER A 207 0.47 -2.52 -18.19
N PRO A 208 0.49 -1.32 -17.58
CA PRO A 208 -0.47 -0.97 -16.56
C PRO A 208 -1.85 -0.76 -17.22
N THR A 209 -2.89 -1.23 -16.53
CA THR A 209 -4.27 -1.03 -16.97
C THR A 209 -5.17 -0.73 -15.77
N TYR A 210 -6.40 -0.32 -16.05
CA TYR A 210 -7.42 -0.19 -15.02
C TYR A 210 -8.83 -0.47 -15.57
N GLU A 211 -9.77 -0.56 -14.65
CA GLU A 211 -11.21 -0.60 -14.88
C GLU A 211 -11.89 0.43 -13.98
N VAL A 212 -12.95 1.04 -14.48
CA VAL A 212 -13.86 1.89 -13.72
C VAL A 212 -15.26 1.29 -13.75
N GLU A 213 -15.87 1.14 -12.59
CA GLU A 213 -17.26 0.77 -12.39
C GLU A 213 -18.01 1.90 -11.67
N ILE A 214 -19.24 2.16 -12.12
CA ILE A 214 -20.19 3.07 -11.49
C ILE A 214 -21.29 2.22 -10.89
N LEU A 215 -21.53 2.37 -9.59
CA LEU A 215 -22.56 1.64 -8.85
C LEU A 215 -23.59 2.62 -8.28
N ASP A 216 -24.78 2.13 -8.00
CA ASP A 216 -25.77 2.88 -7.24
C ASP A 216 -25.35 3.02 -5.77
N ALA A 217 -26.10 3.82 -5.00
CA ALA A 217 -25.84 4.01 -3.57
C ALA A 217 -25.81 2.69 -2.77
N GLY A 218 -26.60 1.70 -3.19
CA GLY A 218 -26.69 0.37 -2.59
C GLY A 218 -25.59 -0.60 -3.02
N GLY A 219 -24.71 -0.21 -3.95
CA GLY A 219 -23.62 -1.03 -4.46
C GLY A 219 -24.00 -1.93 -5.65
N SER A 220 -25.13 -1.72 -6.30
CA SER A 220 -25.47 -2.43 -7.53
C SER A 220 -24.78 -1.77 -8.73
N LEU A 221 -24.16 -2.57 -9.60
CA LEU A 221 -23.50 -2.06 -10.81
C LEU A 221 -24.51 -1.35 -11.73
N LEU A 222 -24.23 -0.10 -12.08
CA LEU A 222 -24.96 0.67 -13.08
C LEU A 222 -24.28 0.58 -14.44
N ALA A 223 -22.96 0.75 -14.47
CA ALA A 223 -22.17 0.68 -15.70
C ALA A 223 -20.69 0.39 -15.41
N THR A 224 -19.99 -0.17 -16.40
CA THR A 224 -18.55 -0.42 -16.35
C THR A 224 -17.91 0.00 -17.67
N SER A 225 -16.65 0.41 -17.60
CA SER A 225 -15.79 0.61 -18.77
C SER A 225 -15.27 -0.70 -19.36
N GLY A 226 -15.34 -1.79 -18.60
CA GLY A 226 -14.67 -3.05 -18.88
C GLY A 226 -13.17 -3.01 -18.52
N PRO A 227 -12.52 -4.18 -18.49
CA PRO A 227 -11.12 -4.27 -18.12
C PRO A 227 -10.20 -3.72 -19.21
N GLY A 228 -8.99 -3.31 -18.82
CA GLY A 228 -7.91 -3.05 -19.75
C GLY A 228 -7.83 -1.61 -20.28
N LEU A 229 -8.44 -0.62 -19.60
CA LEU A 229 -8.22 0.78 -19.95
C LEU A 229 -6.74 1.12 -19.80
N ALA A 230 -6.17 1.75 -20.82
CA ALA A 230 -4.77 2.16 -20.87
C ALA A 230 -4.63 3.67 -21.17
N PHE A 231 -5.61 4.46 -20.74
CA PHE A 231 -5.60 5.91 -20.91
C PHE A 231 -4.98 6.58 -19.69
N PHE A 232 -3.83 7.22 -19.89
CA PHE A 232 -3.11 7.92 -18.84
C PHE A 232 -2.74 9.34 -19.26
N GLN A 233 -2.73 10.23 -18.28
CA GLN A 233 -2.18 11.58 -18.40
C GLN A 233 -0.67 11.54 -18.15
N ASN A 234 0.07 12.32 -18.94
CA ASN A 234 1.53 12.45 -18.95
C ASN A 234 2.31 11.21 -19.44
N SER A 235 1.94 10.01 -19.04
CA SER A 235 2.42 8.72 -19.58
C SER A 235 1.79 7.56 -18.80
N ALA A 236 1.99 6.32 -19.24
CA ALA A 236 1.61 5.14 -18.46
C ALA A 236 2.55 4.95 -17.24
N PRO A 237 2.05 4.55 -16.06
CA PRO A 237 2.83 4.28 -14.85
C PRO A 237 3.67 3.02 -15.01
N THR A 238 4.85 3.12 -15.62
CA THR A 238 5.65 1.94 -16.02
C THR A 238 6.81 1.60 -15.11
N THR A 239 7.11 2.45 -14.12
CA THR A 239 8.30 2.29 -13.27
C THR A 239 8.00 2.32 -11.77
N ALA A 240 6.83 2.83 -11.37
CA ALA A 240 6.41 2.90 -9.98
C ALA A 240 4.96 2.46 -9.81
N GLY A 241 4.68 1.75 -8.72
CA GLY A 241 3.31 1.43 -8.30
C GLY A 241 2.53 2.69 -7.98
N VAL A 242 1.20 2.55 -7.91
CA VAL A 242 0.32 3.63 -7.45
C VAL A 242 0.67 4.01 -6.02
N ASN A 243 0.69 5.30 -5.70
CA ASN A 243 0.98 5.76 -4.34
C ASN A 243 0.07 6.88 -3.84
N GLN A 244 -0.87 7.35 -4.66
CA GLN A 244 -1.72 8.48 -4.30
C GLN A 244 -3.07 8.40 -5.01
N MET A 245 -4.11 8.82 -4.31
CA MET A 245 -5.42 9.14 -4.87
C MET A 245 -5.77 10.60 -4.58
N VAL A 246 -6.47 11.26 -5.51
CA VAL A 246 -6.84 12.67 -5.38
C VAL A 246 -8.26 12.89 -5.88
N PHE A 247 -9.07 13.56 -5.07
CA PHE A 247 -10.36 14.09 -5.45
C PHE A 247 -10.19 15.58 -5.71
N SER A 248 -10.67 16.06 -6.84
CA SER A 248 -10.39 17.43 -7.26
C SER A 248 -11.60 18.07 -7.91
N SER A 249 -11.83 19.32 -7.51
CA SER A 249 -12.73 20.27 -8.15
C SER A 249 -11.95 21.43 -8.81
N GLU A 250 -10.63 21.28 -8.99
CA GLU A 250 -9.77 22.36 -9.47
C GLU A 250 -10.01 22.72 -10.95
N PHE A 251 -10.59 21.80 -11.72
CA PHE A 251 -10.76 21.92 -13.16
C PHE A 251 -12.21 21.99 -13.57
N GLY A 252 -12.58 23.04 -14.31
CA GLY A 252 -13.94 23.20 -14.82
C GLY A 252 -14.92 23.59 -13.73
N GLY A 253 -16.09 24.09 -14.13
CA GLY A 253 -17.05 24.78 -13.28
C GLY A 253 -17.76 23.96 -12.20
N ILE A 254 -17.12 22.94 -11.61
CA ILE A 254 -17.66 22.08 -10.56
C ILE A 254 -18.27 22.96 -9.45
N ALA A 255 -19.60 22.92 -9.31
CA ALA A 255 -20.33 23.74 -8.35
C ALA A 255 -20.17 23.22 -6.92
N GLY A 256 -20.12 21.90 -6.75
CA GLY A 256 -19.84 21.22 -5.50
C GLY A 256 -19.71 19.72 -5.74
N MET A 257 -18.80 19.06 -5.02
CA MET A 257 -18.62 17.61 -5.08
C MET A 257 -18.45 17.06 -3.67
N TRP A 258 -19.19 16.02 -3.32
CA TRP A 258 -19.06 15.34 -2.03
C TRP A 258 -18.44 13.97 -2.21
N VAL A 259 -17.57 13.59 -1.27
CA VAL A 259 -16.93 12.28 -1.22
C VAL A 259 -17.04 11.72 0.18
N ASP A 260 -17.36 10.43 0.28
CA ASP A 260 -17.49 9.72 1.55
C ASP A 260 -17.09 8.25 1.40
N ASN A 261 -16.88 7.57 2.53
CA ASN A 261 -16.66 6.13 2.65
C ASN A 261 -15.59 5.62 1.67
N VAL A 262 -14.43 6.28 1.65
CA VAL A 262 -13.31 5.90 0.80
C VAL A 262 -12.65 4.65 1.37
N CYS A 263 -12.69 3.57 0.60
CA CYS A 263 -12.03 2.30 0.88
C CYS A 263 -11.00 2.04 -0.19
N ALA A 264 -9.81 1.59 0.21
CA ALA A 264 -8.84 1.08 -0.73
C ALA A 264 -8.27 -0.24 -0.23
N SER A 265 -7.97 -1.12 -1.18
CA SER A 265 -7.33 -2.39 -0.92
C SER A 265 -6.39 -2.72 -2.07
N GLY A 266 -5.46 -3.64 -1.87
CA GLY A 266 -4.52 -4.02 -2.91
C GLY A 266 -3.41 -4.92 -2.40
N SER A 267 -2.61 -5.40 -3.33
CA SER A 267 -1.32 -6.01 -3.02
C SER A 267 -0.26 -4.93 -3.09
N VAL A 268 0.27 -4.56 -1.93
CA VAL A 268 1.49 -3.74 -1.87
C VAL A 268 2.61 -4.48 -2.60
N VAL A 269 3.42 -3.73 -3.33
CA VAL A 269 4.71 -4.25 -3.80
C VAL A 269 5.56 -4.43 -2.56
N VAL A 270 5.53 -5.62 -2.00
CA VAL A 270 6.68 -6.11 -1.23
C VAL A 270 7.65 -6.51 -2.33
N PRO A 271 8.76 -5.78 -2.56
CA PRO A 271 9.81 -6.32 -3.41
C PRO A 271 10.08 -7.73 -2.90
N ASP A 272 10.12 -8.75 -3.77
CA ASP A 272 10.44 -10.11 -3.35
C ASP A 272 11.63 -10.01 -2.39
N ALA A 273 11.36 -10.20 -1.09
CA ALA A 273 12.27 -9.81 -0.04
C ALA A 273 13.31 -10.91 0.08
N GLU A 274 14.14 -11.06 -0.95
CA GLU A 274 15.21 -12.02 -0.97
C GLU A 274 16.30 -11.49 -0.02
N ILE A 275 16.22 -11.92 1.23
CA ILE A 275 17.29 -11.78 2.19
C ILE A 275 18.10 -13.07 2.16
N VAL A 276 19.33 -12.99 1.67
CA VAL A 276 20.24 -14.14 1.61
C VAL A 276 21.38 -13.92 2.58
N ILE A 277 21.50 -14.80 3.58
CA ILE A 277 22.70 -14.86 4.42
C ILE A 277 23.81 -15.49 3.58
N THR A 278 24.84 -14.71 3.26
CA THR A 278 25.94 -15.13 2.39
C THR A 278 27.16 -15.61 3.17
N ALA A 279 27.33 -15.14 4.41
CA ALA A 279 28.37 -15.63 5.32
C ALA A 279 27.94 -15.46 6.78
N SER A 280 28.46 -16.32 7.66
CA SER A 280 28.40 -16.09 9.10
C SER A 280 29.66 -16.63 9.77
N SER A 281 30.09 -15.97 10.85
CA SER A 281 31.20 -16.43 11.68
C SER A 281 30.90 -16.23 13.16
N PHE A 282 31.53 -17.05 14.00
CA PHE A 282 31.38 -16.99 15.45
C PHE A 282 32.69 -17.39 16.13
N ASP A 283 33.20 -16.53 17.01
CA ASP A 283 34.32 -16.81 17.91
C ASP A 283 33.79 -16.98 19.34
N PRO A 284 33.71 -18.23 19.84
CA PRO A 284 33.19 -18.52 21.17
C PRO A 284 34.14 -18.10 22.31
N VAL A 285 35.41 -17.86 22.01
CA VAL A 285 36.40 -17.42 23.01
C VAL A 285 36.30 -15.92 23.21
N ALA A 286 36.18 -15.17 22.12
CA ALA A 286 36.02 -13.72 22.15
C ALA A 286 34.57 -13.28 22.41
N GLY A 287 33.58 -14.17 22.25
CA GLY A 287 32.16 -13.81 22.31
C GLY A 287 31.76 -12.85 21.20
N THR A 288 32.40 -12.98 20.03
CA THR A 288 32.14 -12.14 18.86
C THR A 288 31.57 -12.97 17.72
N GLY A 289 30.80 -12.32 16.86
CA GLY A 289 30.31 -12.97 15.64
C GLY A 289 30.11 -11.97 14.52
N SER A 290 29.95 -12.51 13.33
CA SER A 290 29.54 -11.73 12.17
C SER A 290 28.46 -12.44 11.38
N VAL A 291 27.56 -11.65 10.80
CA VAL A 291 26.60 -12.12 9.79
C VAL A 291 26.70 -11.18 8.59
N THR A 292 26.89 -11.77 7.42
CA THR A 292 26.84 -11.08 6.14
C THR A 292 25.59 -11.51 5.40
N PHE A 293 24.78 -10.56 4.96
CA PHE A 293 23.61 -10.84 4.14
C PHE A 293 23.47 -9.82 3.01
N THR A 294 22.80 -10.22 1.94
CA THR A 294 22.29 -9.31 0.92
C THR A 294 20.82 -9.07 1.18
N SER A 295 20.38 -7.83 1.04
CA SER A 295 18.97 -7.42 1.14
C SER A 295 18.62 -6.54 -0.05
N VAL A 296 17.35 -6.50 -0.41
CA VAL A 296 16.83 -5.55 -1.40
C VAL A 296 16.89 -4.14 -0.80
N ASP A 297 17.25 -3.16 -1.64
CA ASP A 297 17.33 -1.76 -1.22
C ASP A 297 15.98 -1.26 -0.70
N GLY A 298 15.98 -0.60 0.46
CA GLY A 298 14.78 -0.08 1.10
C GLY A 298 13.87 -1.10 1.80
N VAL A 299 14.08 -2.41 1.61
CA VAL A 299 13.30 -3.44 2.32
C VAL A 299 13.76 -3.51 3.78
N PRO A 300 12.90 -3.27 4.78
CA PRO A 300 13.31 -3.34 6.17
C PRO A 300 13.76 -4.76 6.54
N TYR A 301 14.76 -4.86 7.41
CA TYR A 301 15.18 -6.11 8.01
C TYR A 301 15.32 -5.98 9.53
N SER A 302 15.26 -7.12 10.21
CA SER A 302 15.77 -7.28 11.57
C SER A 302 16.68 -8.50 11.66
N LEU A 303 17.86 -8.30 12.25
CA LEU A 303 18.83 -9.35 12.57
C LEU A 303 18.70 -9.69 14.04
N ARG A 304 18.35 -10.94 14.32
CA ARG A 304 18.23 -11.49 15.67
C ARG A 304 19.16 -12.66 15.83
N ALA A 305 19.51 -12.95 17.08
CA ALA A 305 20.21 -14.18 17.36
C ALA A 305 19.88 -14.75 18.73
N SER A 306 19.96 -16.08 18.80
CA SER A 306 19.58 -16.86 19.97
C SER A 306 20.70 -17.82 20.36
N ASN A 307 20.77 -18.09 21.65
CA ASN A 307 21.61 -19.11 22.25
C ASN A 307 20.80 -20.37 22.66
N ASP A 308 19.50 -20.40 22.35
CA ASP A 308 18.62 -21.52 22.64
C ASP A 308 18.39 -22.35 21.36
N LEU A 309 19.05 -23.50 21.25
CA LEU A 309 18.82 -24.46 20.16
C LEU A 309 17.46 -25.15 20.24
N ASN A 310 16.80 -25.12 21.40
CA ASN A 310 15.50 -25.76 21.60
C ASN A 310 14.34 -24.81 21.32
N GLN A 311 14.61 -23.55 20.95
CA GLN A 311 13.63 -22.70 20.29
C GLN A 311 13.34 -23.27 18.90
N THR A 312 12.45 -24.24 18.89
CA THR A 312 11.75 -24.71 17.70
C THR A 312 10.93 -23.58 17.06
N ASP A 313 10.55 -22.58 17.86
CA ASP A 313 10.01 -21.31 17.41
C ASP A 313 10.92 -20.14 17.84
N LEU A 314 11.87 -19.78 16.97
CA LEU A 314 12.43 -18.42 16.93
C LEU A 314 11.34 -17.34 16.68
N TYR A 315 10.08 -17.76 16.49
CA TYR A 315 8.89 -16.93 16.27
C TYR A 315 8.18 -16.50 17.57
N SER A 316 8.28 -17.25 18.67
CA SER A 316 7.43 -17.01 19.86
C SER A 316 8.15 -16.33 21.03
N ALA A 317 9.48 -16.29 21.02
CA ALA A 317 10.28 -15.56 22.00
C ALA A 317 11.25 -14.63 21.27
N PRO A 318 11.22 -13.31 21.52
CA PRO A 318 12.07 -12.38 20.80
C PRO A 318 13.53 -12.67 21.16
N GLY A 319 14.25 -13.32 20.25
CA GLY A 319 15.71 -13.37 20.31
C GLY A 319 16.27 -11.95 20.41
N ASN A 320 17.48 -11.82 20.97
CA ASN A 320 18.12 -10.51 21.13
C ASN A 320 18.24 -9.85 19.75
N LEU A 321 17.60 -8.69 19.59
CA LEU A 321 17.75 -7.86 18.40
C LEU A 321 19.19 -7.38 18.37
N ILE A 322 19.94 -7.80 17.36
CA ILE A 322 21.32 -7.37 17.12
C ILE A 322 21.28 -6.05 16.34
N ASP A 323 20.47 -6.01 15.29
CA ASP A 323 20.33 -4.82 14.45
C ASP A 323 19.01 -4.81 13.67
N SER A 324 18.62 -3.64 13.17
CA SER A 324 17.49 -3.46 12.27
C SER A 324 17.66 -2.19 11.44
N GLY A 325 17.21 -2.21 10.19
CA GLY A 325 17.26 -1.04 9.32
C GLY A 325 16.71 -1.31 7.93
N PRO A 326 16.73 -0.30 7.04
CA PRO A 326 16.45 -0.54 5.63
C PRO A 326 17.61 -1.34 5.01
N GLY A 327 17.28 -2.30 4.17
CA GLY A 327 18.23 -2.97 3.30
C GLY A 327 18.89 -1.97 2.35
N THR A 328 20.11 -2.28 1.90
CA THR A 328 20.95 -1.35 1.13
C THR A 328 21.20 -1.79 -0.30
N GLY A 329 20.49 -2.82 -0.78
CA GLY A 329 20.70 -3.42 -2.10
C GLY A 329 22.08 -4.06 -2.28
N THR A 330 22.85 -4.19 -1.20
CA THR A 330 24.27 -4.56 -1.20
C THR A 330 24.53 -5.53 -0.05
N SER A 331 25.69 -6.20 -0.10
CA SER A 331 26.12 -7.09 0.97
C SER A 331 26.48 -6.28 2.21
N THR A 332 25.76 -6.49 3.30
CA THR A 332 26.02 -5.84 4.59
C THR A 332 26.58 -6.84 5.58
N THR A 333 27.67 -6.49 6.26
CA THR A 333 28.27 -7.31 7.32
C THR A 333 28.07 -6.65 8.67
N PHE A 334 27.40 -7.36 9.58
CA PHE A 334 27.24 -6.94 10.96
C PHE A 334 28.20 -7.70 11.84
N ASN A 335 29.04 -6.95 12.55
CA ASN A 335 29.89 -7.48 13.60
C ASN A 335 29.27 -7.12 14.94
N PHE A 336 29.18 -8.09 15.84
CA PHE A 336 28.66 -7.86 17.19
C PHE A 336 29.51 -8.59 18.22
N SER A 337 29.51 -8.03 19.43
CA SER A 337 30.07 -8.65 20.63
C SER A 337 28.94 -8.87 21.62
N ASP A 338 28.86 -10.07 22.18
CA ASP A 338 27.92 -10.34 23.27
C ASP A 338 28.62 -11.21 24.33
N PRO A 339 28.91 -10.63 25.51
CA PRO A 339 29.59 -11.33 26.58
C PRO A 339 28.86 -12.59 27.07
N ALA A 340 27.55 -12.71 26.84
CA ALA A 340 26.79 -13.90 27.19
C ALA A 340 27.14 -15.13 26.32
N MET A 341 28.04 -14.96 25.33
CA MET A 341 28.45 -15.98 24.36
C MET A 341 29.76 -16.67 24.68
N VAL A 342 30.52 -16.12 25.62
CA VAL A 342 31.81 -16.68 25.97
C VAL A 342 31.61 -18.10 26.48
N GLY A 343 32.20 -19.07 25.78
CA GLY A 343 32.11 -20.50 26.13
C GLY A 343 30.90 -21.24 25.57
N GLN A 344 30.07 -20.63 24.71
CA GLN A 344 28.99 -21.33 24.00
C GLN A 344 29.52 -22.03 22.74
N SER A 345 29.03 -23.24 22.44
CA SER A 345 29.50 -24.04 21.29
C SER A 345 28.71 -23.80 20.00
N PHE A 346 27.57 -23.12 20.06
CA PHE A 346 26.70 -22.86 18.91
C PHE A 346 25.94 -21.55 19.07
N ARG A 347 25.42 -21.03 17.96
CA ARG A 347 24.51 -19.88 17.91
C ARG A 347 23.62 -20.00 16.68
N SER A 348 22.36 -19.58 16.77
CA SER A 348 21.46 -19.42 15.63
C SER A 348 21.25 -17.94 15.30
N TYR A 349 21.35 -17.59 14.02
CA TYR A 349 21.07 -16.26 13.49
C TYR A 349 19.79 -16.29 12.66
N ARG A 350 19.01 -15.21 12.72
CA ARG A 350 17.81 -15.00 11.92
C ARG A 350 17.86 -13.59 11.35
N VAL A 351 17.72 -13.47 10.03
CA VAL A 351 17.43 -12.19 9.38
C VAL A 351 16.03 -12.31 8.80
N GLU A 352 15.16 -11.37 9.11
CA GLU A 352 13.77 -11.36 8.65
C GLU A 352 13.40 -9.99 8.11
N SER A 353 12.59 -9.97 7.05
CA SER A 353 11.87 -8.76 6.65
C SER A 353 10.51 -8.78 7.36
N PRO A 354 10.11 -7.71 8.06
CA PRO A 354 8.85 -7.65 8.79
C PRO A 354 7.62 -7.61 7.87
#